data_AF-A0ABD2TPP6-F1
#
_entry.id   AF-A0ABD2TPP6-F1
#
_cell.length_a   1.000
_cell.length_b   1.000
_cell.length_c   1.000
_cell.angle_alpha   90.00
_cell.angle_beta   90.00
_cell.angle_gamma   90.00
#
_symmetry.space_group_name_H-M   'P 1'
#
loop_
_entity.id
_entity.type
_entity.pdbx_description
1 polymer ?
#
loop_
_entity_poly.entity_id
_entity_poly.type
_entity_poly.pdbx_seq_one_letter_code
_entity_poly.pdbx_strand_id
1 'polypeptide(L)'
;MAELRQRAAVEMEATIDSIGDDLLHNILSRLPALACANAACVNRSWNLIITSLLSLPNLSSALSINPSLQDAVHEAVDKVLSKPVRPQFAIASIGPTFSLQQAHQLITGKLGSRIPIITLISQGIFGCNAVNDEFEEVQWQFIENDEAHPDHGNENHGVLLTVGFFPGLKVSLIPLLSKTQGTQALMIDELVRNIRECSSSVSGSASPVAILLFSDHETDMKPVLQKLDYAFCPETVIVGEGGSQFLYQGEAAVNHCNDAEYSSAAVALSFLRDTGNPPGVGETQFHVVLAPGIAQIGPTYKAVAVKERPGDFSTWLTAKREAQVESLDGLTMLDQIYDEFGGDLYCSALYIGVSKRRKCSIGKERASWIYLQEFHEVLRGDEEYLYVNGVGIRSGDSFQFYLANANATRDSCNSASNNLTCLKRDLDHQNAGRSTSNNVNSKKKSVFGCIMFSCCGRGEFFLQPILDCSPFMENFPGITFSGTFSAAEIARGDLSPYGPVSEEHSSLRCCLHVYSTVYLIMSYTPASPST
;
A
#
# COMPACT_ATOMS: atom_id res chain seq x y z
N MET A 1 60.54 0.86 -61.42
CA MET A 1 60.72 2.06 -60.58
C MET A 1 59.35 2.50 -60.15
N ALA A 2 59.00 2.14 -58.92
CA ALA A 2 57.65 2.16 -58.37
C ALA A 2 57.22 3.59 -57.98
N GLU A 3 56.03 3.99 -58.42
CA GLU A 3 55.33 5.16 -57.89
C GLU A 3 54.79 4.84 -56.50
N LEU A 4 55.34 5.52 -55.50
CA LEU A 4 54.83 5.56 -54.13
C LEU A 4 53.48 6.29 -54.11
N ARG A 5 52.38 5.53 -54.09
CA ARG A 5 51.08 6.04 -53.63
C ARG A 5 51.08 6.04 -52.10
N GLN A 6 51.31 7.22 -51.52
CA GLN A 6 51.00 7.52 -50.13
C GLN A 6 49.48 7.32 -49.92
N ARG A 7 49.10 6.25 -49.21
CA ARG A 7 47.79 6.15 -48.57
C ARG A 7 47.81 7.08 -47.36
N ALA A 8 47.18 8.25 -47.50
CA ALA A 8 46.77 9.03 -46.35
C ALA A 8 45.75 8.18 -45.57
N ALA A 9 46.15 7.70 -44.38
CA ALA A 9 45.22 7.21 -43.40
C ALA A 9 44.43 8.44 -42.92
N VAL A 10 43.19 8.56 -43.39
CA VAL A 10 42.22 9.44 -42.76
C VAL A 10 41.95 8.82 -41.40
N GLU A 11 42.52 9.39 -40.34
CA GLU A 11 41.96 9.23 -39.00
C GLU A 11 40.55 9.81 -39.07
N MET A 12 39.56 8.95 -39.29
CA MET A 12 38.17 9.29 -39.00
C MET A 12 38.13 9.57 -37.51
N GLU A 13 37.95 10.84 -37.13
CA GLU A 13 37.47 11.17 -35.79
C GLU A 13 36.25 10.28 -35.53
N ALA A 14 36.39 9.37 -34.56
CA ALA A 14 35.29 8.54 -34.11
C ALA A 14 34.27 9.49 -33.46
N THR A 15 33.30 9.96 -34.24
CA THR A 15 32.18 10.73 -33.73
C THR A 15 31.35 9.83 -32.81
N ILE A 16 30.62 10.41 -31.86
CA ILE A 16 29.70 9.66 -30.97
C ILE A 16 28.71 8.80 -31.78
N ASP A 17 28.43 9.15 -33.03
CA ASP A 17 27.62 8.36 -33.96
C ASP A 17 28.24 7.00 -34.36
N SER A 18 29.52 6.79 -34.07
CA SER A 18 30.22 5.50 -34.23
C SER A 18 30.07 4.56 -33.03
N ILE A 19 29.52 5.06 -31.92
CA ILE A 19 29.17 4.25 -30.74
C ILE A 19 27.88 3.50 -31.07
N GLY A 20 27.95 2.17 -31.15
CA GLY A 20 26.77 1.34 -31.42
C GLY A 20 25.67 1.53 -30.36
N ASP A 21 24.42 1.42 -30.80
CA ASP A 21 23.22 1.66 -29.98
C ASP A 21 23.21 0.84 -28.68
N ASP A 22 23.77 -0.38 -28.68
CA ASP A 22 23.87 -1.23 -27.49
C ASP A 22 24.79 -0.63 -26.41
N LEU A 23 25.93 -0.06 -26.82
CA LEU A 23 26.86 0.58 -25.91
C LEU A 23 26.27 1.88 -25.37
N LEU A 24 25.59 2.64 -26.24
CA LEU A 24 24.87 3.86 -25.85
C LEU A 24 23.75 3.54 -24.85
N HIS A 25 22.95 2.51 -25.10
CA HIS A 25 21.90 2.05 -24.20
C HIS A 25 22.48 1.66 -22.82
N ASN A 26 23.60 0.92 -22.80
CA ASN A 26 24.26 0.54 -21.55
C ASN A 26 24.77 1.77 -20.77
N ILE A 27 25.38 2.75 -21.44
CA ILE A 27 25.84 4.00 -20.80
C ILE A 27 24.64 4.77 -20.23
N LEU A 28 23.62 5.01 -21.05
CA LEU A 28 22.44 5.79 -20.67
C LEU A 28 21.62 5.14 -19.56
N SER A 29 21.59 3.80 -19.51
CA SER A 29 20.91 3.03 -18.44
C SER A 29 21.53 3.20 -17.05
N ARG A 30 22.76 3.72 -16.97
CA ARG A 30 23.52 3.92 -15.72
C ARG A 30 23.59 5.39 -15.31
N LEU A 31 23.00 6.29 -16.08
CA LEU A 31 23.00 7.71 -15.75
C LEU A 31 22.01 8.00 -14.61
N PRO A 32 22.36 8.93 -13.70
CA PRO A 32 21.38 9.50 -12.78
C PRO A 32 20.19 10.09 -13.53
N ALA A 33 19.02 10.13 -12.90
CA ALA A 33 17.77 10.56 -13.51
C ALA A 33 17.89 11.95 -14.18
N LEU A 34 18.54 12.91 -13.52
CA LEU A 34 18.75 14.26 -14.07
C LEU A 34 19.67 14.27 -15.29
N ALA A 35 20.78 13.52 -15.24
CA ALA A 35 21.70 13.40 -16.37
C ALA A 35 21.03 12.69 -17.55
N CYS A 36 20.21 11.69 -17.29
CA CYS A 36 19.42 10.99 -18.30
C CYS A 36 18.37 11.92 -18.94
N ALA A 37 17.68 12.74 -18.15
CA ALA A 37 16.74 13.74 -18.67
C ALA A 37 17.44 14.75 -19.60
N ASN A 38 18.62 15.25 -19.21
CA ASN A 38 19.42 16.15 -20.04
C ASN A 38 19.92 15.44 -21.33
N ALA A 39 20.34 14.18 -21.21
CA ALA A 39 20.76 13.37 -22.35
C ALA A 39 19.63 13.16 -23.37
N ALA A 40 18.37 13.09 -22.92
CA ALA A 40 17.20 12.96 -23.79
C ALA A 40 16.97 14.19 -24.69
N CYS A 41 17.59 15.32 -24.39
CA CYS A 41 17.50 16.56 -25.15
C CYS A 41 18.65 16.76 -26.15
N VAL A 42 19.66 15.87 -26.18
CA VAL A 42 20.87 16.03 -27.00
C VAL A 42 20.57 15.87 -28.49
N ASN A 43 19.96 14.75 -28.89
CA ASN A 43 19.55 14.48 -30.26
C ASN A 43 18.42 13.43 -30.32
N ARG A 44 17.89 13.19 -31.52
CA ARG A 44 16.78 12.25 -31.74
C ARG A 44 17.14 10.80 -31.37
N SER A 45 18.36 10.35 -31.64
CA SER A 45 18.77 8.96 -31.35
C SER A 45 18.82 8.70 -29.85
N TRP A 46 19.48 9.59 -29.10
CA TRP A 46 19.54 9.54 -27.63
C TRP A 46 18.16 9.63 -27.01
N ASN A 47 17.32 10.54 -27.54
CA ASN A 47 15.93 10.66 -27.11
C ASN A 47 15.15 9.35 -27.29
N LEU A 48 15.29 8.67 -28.43
CA LEU A 48 14.62 7.40 -28.69
C LEU A 48 15.09 6.29 -27.74
N ILE A 49 16.40 6.19 -27.49
CA ILE A 49 16.97 5.19 -26.57
C ILE A 49 16.52 5.47 -25.13
N ILE A 50 16.55 6.72 -24.68
CA ILE A 50 16.09 7.10 -23.34
C ILE A 50 14.58 6.93 -23.18
N THR A 51 13.81 7.28 -24.20
CA THR A 51 12.36 7.04 -24.19
C THR A 51 12.06 5.55 -24.11
N SER A 52 12.84 4.71 -24.79
CA SER A 52 12.74 3.25 -24.68
C SER A 52 13.11 2.75 -23.28
N LEU A 53 14.19 3.27 -22.67
CA LEU A 53 14.57 2.97 -21.29
C LEU A 53 13.46 3.35 -20.30
N LEU A 54 12.92 4.57 -20.44
CA LEU A 54 11.84 5.13 -19.64
C LEU A 54 10.45 4.73 -20.16
N SER A 55 10.33 3.68 -20.98
CA SER A 55 9.04 3.09 -21.38
C SER A 55 8.69 1.86 -20.54
N LEU A 56 9.61 1.42 -19.68
CA LEU A 56 9.39 0.32 -18.76
C LEU A 56 8.94 0.83 -17.39
N PRO A 57 8.05 0.09 -16.72
CA PRO A 57 7.73 0.43 -15.35
C PRO A 57 8.95 0.27 -14.47
N ASN A 58 9.04 1.16 -13.49
CA ASN A 58 10.08 1.15 -12.50
C ASN A 58 9.48 1.55 -11.15
N LEU A 59 9.86 0.82 -10.11
CA LEU A 59 9.68 1.23 -8.72
C LEU A 59 11.07 1.36 -8.14
N SER A 60 11.36 2.49 -7.52
CA SER A 60 12.61 2.73 -6.80
C SER A 60 12.28 3.14 -5.38
N SER A 61 12.95 2.52 -4.40
CA SER A 61 12.84 2.87 -2.99
C SER A 61 14.22 3.03 -2.37
N ALA A 62 14.31 3.86 -1.35
CA ALA A 62 15.51 4.02 -0.55
C ALA A 62 15.15 4.44 0.87
N LEU A 63 15.85 3.84 1.84
CA LEU A 63 15.72 4.11 3.27
C LEU A 63 16.97 4.81 3.78
N SER A 64 16.82 5.80 4.64
CA SER A 64 17.93 6.39 5.40
C SER A 64 17.57 6.45 6.87
N ILE A 65 18.50 6.03 7.72
CA ILE A 65 18.48 6.17 9.17
C ILE A 65 19.44 7.27 9.63
N ASN A 66 19.65 8.31 8.81
CA ASN A 66 20.45 9.44 9.26
C ASN A 66 19.65 10.27 10.29
N PRO A 67 20.23 10.64 11.44
CA PRO A 67 19.55 11.45 12.45
C PRO A 67 19.25 12.89 11.99
N SER A 68 19.92 13.37 10.95
CA SER A 68 19.64 14.67 10.33
C SER A 68 18.59 14.53 9.24
N LEU A 69 17.42 15.17 9.41
CA LEU A 69 16.35 15.13 8.41
C LEU A 69 16.83 15.56 7.01
N GLN A 70 17.69 16.58 6.93
CA GLN A 70 18.19 17.05 5.63
C GLN A 70 19.07 16.00 4.97
N ASP A 71 19.98 15.38 5.71
CA ASP A 71 20.88 14.36 5.18
C ASP A 71 20.12 13.08 4.86
N ALA A 72 19.16 12.69 5.70
CA ALA A 72 18.28 11.54 5.44
C ALA A 72 17.48 11.70 4.15
N VAL A 73 16.88 12.88 3.94
CA VAL A 73 16.17 13.19 2.68
C VAL A 73 17.13 13.21 1.50
N HIS A 74 18.34 13.78 1.65
CA HIS A 74 19.33 13.78 0.58
C HIS A 74 19.77 12.37 0.19
N GLU A 75 20.14 11.53 1.15
CA GLU A 75 20.53 10.14 0.92
C GLU A 75 19.42 9.37 0.20
N ALA A 76 18.17 9.46 0.69
CA ALA A 76 17.04 8.76 0.09
C ALA A 76 16.73 9.26 -1.34
N VAL A 77 16.69 10.59 -1.55
CA VAL A 77 16.41 11.19 -2.87
C VAL A 77 17.51 10.86 -3.87
N ASP A 78 18.78 11.04 -3.49
CA ASP A 78 19.90 10.80 -4.39
C ASP A 78 19.97 9.32 -4.77
N LYS A 79 19.63 8.42 -3.85
CA LYS A 79 19.53 6.98 -4.13
C LYS A 79 18.41 6.66 -5.12
N VAL A 80 17.18 7.12 -4.89
CA VAL A 80 16.06 6.79 -5.82
C VAL A 80 16.26 7.42 -7.21
N LEU A 81 17.00 8.53 -7.30
CA LEU A 81 17.34 9.20 -8.55
C LEU A 81 18.69 8.78 -9.14
N SER A 82 19.39 7.81 -8.52
CA SER A 82 20.71 7.34 -8.97
C SER A 82 20.68 6.61 -10.32
N LYS A 83 19.51 6.12 -10.72
CA LYS A 83 19.26 5.44 -12.00
C LYS A 83 18.18 6.19 -12.78
N PRO A 84 18.06 5.95 -14.11
CA PRO A 84 17.02 6.58 -14.90
C PRO A 84 15.62 6.23 -14.39
N VAL A 85 14.87 7.25 -13.97
CA VAL A 85 13.46 7.15 -13.58
C VAL A 85 12.75 8.42 -13.96
N ARG A 86 11.47 8.30 -14.33
CA ARG A 86 10.57 9.43 -14.58
C ARG A 86 9.45 9.39 -13.54
N PRO A 87 9.62 10.00 -12.36
CA PRO A 87 8.64 9.90 -11.28
C PRO A 87 7.24 10.31 -11.74
N GLN A 88 6.25 9.44 -11.53
CA GLN A 88 4.82 9.75 -11.67
C GLN A 88 4.13 9.99 -10.33
N PHE A 89 4.69 9.46 -9.26
CA PHE A 89 4.28 9.70 -7.89
C PHE A 89 5.45 9.42 -6.94
N ALA A 90 5.35 9.94 -5.72
CA ALA A 90 6.21 9.55 -4.62
C ALA A 90 5.42 9.38 -3.33
N ILE A 91 5.85 8.42 -2.52
CA ILE A 91 5.35 8.18 -1.16
C ILE A 91 6.58 8.23 -0.26
N ALA A 92 6.52 9.04 0.78
CA ALA A 92 7.58 9.18 1.75
C ALA A 92 7.05 8.89 3.15
N SER A 93 7.72 7.99 3.87
CA SER A 93 7.39 7.62 5.24
C SER A 93 8.55 8.03 6.14
N ILE A 94 8.27 8.78 7.20
CA ILE A 94 9.29 9.34 8.09
C ILE A 94 9.08 8.91 9.54
N GLY A 95 10.17 8.89 10.30
CA GLY A 95 10.13 8.70 11.74
C GLY A 95 9.48 9.89 12.47
N PRO A 96 8.84 9.66 13.64
CA PRO A 96 8.05 10.67 14.35
C PRO A 96 8.88 11.81 14.95
N THR A 97 10.21 11.67 15.06
CA THR A 97 11.08 12.76 15.53
C THR A 97 11.27 13.85 14.48
N PHE A 98 11.01 13.55 13.20
CA PHE A 98 11.13 14.52 12.12
C PHE A 98 9.86 15.34 11.93
N SER A 99 10.05 16.64 11.70
CA SER A 99 8.95 17.52 11.34
C SER A 99 8.37 17.14 9.97
N LEU A 100 7.13 16.64 9.96
CA LEU A 100 6.38 16.31 8.74
C LEU A 100 6.37 17.44 7.70
N GLN A 101 6.16 18.69 8.12
CA GLN A 101 6.14 19.85 7.22
C GLN A 101 7.50 20.09 6.54
N GLN A 102 8.58 20.12 7.31
CA GLN A 102 9.95 20.29 6.79
C GLN A 102 10.34 19.14 5.85
N ALA A 103 10.05 17.90 6.23
CA ALA A 103 10.32 16.73 5.40
C ALA A 103 9.59 16.83 4.06
N HIS A 104 8.29 17.15 4.09
CA HIS A 104 7.46 17.33 2.90
C HIS A 104 8.00 18.43 1.97
N GLN A 105 8.43 19.57 2.54
CA GLN A 105 9.01 20.66 1.76
C GLN A 105 10.34 20.28 1.10
N LEU A 106 11.22 19.58 1.82
CA LEU A 106 12.51 19.13 1.28
C LEU A 106 12.32 18.14 0.13
N ILE A 107 11.44 17.15 0.31
CA ILE A 107 11.15 16.11 -0.70
C ILE A 107 10.52 16.74 -1.95
N THR A 108 9.49 17.58 -1.76
CA THR A 108 8.85 18.31 -2.86
C THR A 108 9.83 19.24 -3.59
N GLY A 109 10.70 19.92 -2.86
CA GLY A 109 11.72 20.79 -3.44
C GLY A 109 12.70 20.05 -4.36
N LYS A 110 12.98 18.77 -4.06
CA LYS A 110 13.90 17.92 -4.83
C LYS A 110 13.23 17.20 -6.00
N LEU A 111 12.03 16.64 -5.80
CA LEU A 111 11.32 15.88 -6.85
C LEU A 111 10.59 16.82 -7.82
N GLY A 112 10.12 17.96 -7.34
CA GLY A 112 9.38 18.95 -8.11
C GLY A 112 7.89 18.96 -7.79
N SER A 113 7.29 20.14 -7.88
CA SER A 113 5.95 20.42 -7.37
C SER A 113 4.79 19.80 -8.15
N ARG A 114 5.04 19.27 -9.36
CA ARG A 114 4.02 18.68 -10.23
C ARG A 114 3.78 17.20 -9.96
N ILE A 115 4.74 16.53 -9.32
CA ILE A 115 4.59 15.12 -9.01
C ILE A 115 3.65 14.99 -7.82
N PRO A 116 2.64 14.12 -7.89
CA PRO A 116 1.89 13.65 -6.73
C PRO A 116 2.81 13.11 -5.64
N ILE A 117 2.87 13.79 -4.49
CA ILE A 117 3.70 13.40 -3.35
C ILE A 117 2.81 13.24 -2.12
N ILE A 118 2.95 12.12 -1.42
CA ILE A 118 2.40 11.91 -0.08
C ILE A 118 3.58 11.75 0.87
N THR A 119 3.58 12.48 1.98
CA THR A 119 4.54 12.32 3.08
C THR A 119 3.76 11.96 4.33
N LEU A 120 4.16 10.91 5.04
CA LEU A 120 3.46 10.41 6.22
C LEU A 120 4.42 10.08 7.35
N ILE A 121 3.95 10.19 8.59
CA ILE A 121 4.63 9.64 9.77
C ILE A 121 4.10 8.22 9.95
N SER A 122 4.97 7.22 9.84
CA SER A 122 4.61 5.81 10.05
C SER A 122 5.08 5.31 11.43
N GLN A 123 4.59 4.14 11.88
CA GLN A 123 5.04 3.48 13.11
C GLN A 123 6.39 2.76 12.96
N GLY A 124 6.90 2.75 11.73
CA GLY A 124 8.17 2.18 11.37
C GLY A 124 8.30 2.08 9.85
N ILE A 125 9.50 1.80 9.37
CA ILE A 125 9.85 1.73 7.96
C ILE A 125 10.78 0.56 7.70
N PHE A 126 10.71 -0.01 6.50
CA PHE A 126 11.66 -1.01 6.07
C PHE A 126 11.90 -0.96 4.55
N GLY A 127 13.10 -1.33 4.14
CA GLY A 127 13.55 -1.25 2.75
C GLY A 127 15.07 -1.34 2.63
N CYS A 128 15.60 -1.02 1.45
CA CYS A 128 17.04 -0.99 1.23
C CYS A 128 17.65 0.35 1.67
N ASN A 129 18.66 0.30 2.53
CA ASN A 129 19.38 1.48 2.98
C ASN A 129 20.15 2.13 1.82
N ALA A 130 20.05 3.46 1.76
CA ALA A 130 20.55 4.28 0.66
C ALA A 130 22.08 4.20 0.51
N VAL A 131 22.79 4.01 1.62
CA VAL A 131 24.26 4.08 1.70
C VAL A 131 24.91 2.73 1.45
N ASN A 132 24.42 1.66 2.08
CA ASN A 132 25.06 0.33 2.05
C ASN A 132 24.31 -0.71 1.18
N ASP A 133 23.12 -0.39 0.66
CA ASP A 133 22.24 -1.31 -0.08
C ASP A 133 21.78 -2.54 0.73
N GLU A 134 21.95 -2.53 2.06
CA GLU A 134 21.47 -3.58 2.95
C GLU A 134 19.99 -3.38 3.28
N PHE A 135 19.29 -4.50 3.52
CA PHE A 135 17.91 -4.43 3.98
C PHE A 135 17.90 -4.02 5.46
N GLU A 136 17.14 -2.98 5.76
CA GLU A 136 16.94 -2.48 7.11
C GLU A 136 15.45 -2.38 7.43
N GLU A 137 15.16 -2.62 8.70
CA GLU A 137 13.82 -2.56 9.26
C GLU A 137 13.92 -1.85 10.61
N VAL A 138 13.12 -0.80 10.76
CA VAL A 138 13.10 -0.01 11.97
C VAL A 138 11.66 0.21 12.38
N GLN A 139 11.34 -0.22 13.59
CA GLN A 139 10.07 0.03 14.25
C GLN A 139 10.30 1.01 15.40
N TRP A 140 9.47 2.05 15.47
CA TRP A 140 9.61 3.10 16.47
C TRP A 140 9.02 2.64 17.79
N GLN A 141 9.67 3.01 18.90
CA GLN A 141 9.09 2.81 20.22
C GLN A 141 8.13 3.97 20.50
N PHE A 142 6.83 3.68 20.56
CA PHE A 142 5.85 4.59 21.12
C PHE A 142 5.94 4.51 22.64
N ILE A 143 6.61 5.49 23.25
CA ILE A 143 6.63 5.62 24.71
C ILE A 143 5.25 6.13 25.13
N GLU A 144 4.32 5.21 25.35
CA GLU A 144 3.14 5.45 26.20
C GLU A 144 3.41 4.89 27.60
N ASN A 145 4.48 5.34 28.27
CA ASN A 145 4.56 5.37 29.74
C ASN A 145 5.81 6.10 30.24
N ASP A 146 5.60 6.89 31.29
CA ASP A 146 6.54 7.75 32.04
C ASP A 146 7.67 7.00 32.80
N GLU A 147 8.09 5.82 32.35
CA GLU A 147 9.24 5.13 32.94
C GLU A 147 10.43 5.21 31.99
N ALA A 148 11.40 6.05 32.39
CA ALA A 148 12.69 6.21 31.73
C ALA A 148 13.46 4.87 31.71
N HIS A 149 13.19 4.05 30.70
CA HIS A 149 14.05 2.93 30.36
C HIS A 149 15.37 3.46 29.77
N PRO A 150 16.52 2.93 30.20
CA PRO A 150 17.81 3.43 29.77
C PRO A 150 18.06 3.13 28.29
N ASP A 151 17.93 4.17 27.47
CA ASP A 151 18.66 4.47 26.24
C ASP A 151 19.20 3.22 25.49
N HIS A 152 18.30 2.48 24.86
CA HIS A 152 18.65 1.71 23.68
C HIS A 152 18.52 2.67 22.50
N GLY A 153 19.65 3.02 21.87
CA GLY A 153 19.79 4.06 20.85
C GLY A 153 19.02 3.86 19.53
N ASN A 154 17.80 3.35 19.57
CA ASN A 154 16.82 3.45 18.49
C ASN A 154 16.23 4.86 18.54
N GLU A 155 17.01 5.82 18.06
CA GLU A 155 16.49 7.14 17.79
C GLU A 155 15.36 6.99 16.74
N ASN A 156 14.15 7.47 17.07
CA ASN A 156 12.94 7.35 16.23
C ASN A 156 13.00 8.26 14.97
N HIS A 157 14.10 8.19 14.24
CA HIS A 157 14.41 8.94 13.03
C HIS A 157 14.54 8.00 11.83
N GLY A 158 14.22 8.53 10.66
CA GLY A 158 14.40 7.81 9.41
C GLY A 158 13.52 8.36 8.30
N VAL A 159 13.90 8.11 7.07
CA VAL A 159 13.16 8.48 5.86
C VAL A 159 13.19 7.30 4.91
N LEU A 160 12.03 6.79 4.55
CA LEU A 160 11.82 5.89 3.43
C LEU A 160 11.15 6.67 2.30
N LEU A 161 11.77 6.70 1.13
CA LEU A 161 11.21 7.32 -0.07
C LEU A 161 10.98 6.25 -1.14
N THR A 162 9.76 6.15 -1.64
CA THR A 162 9.38 5.29 -2.75
C THR A 162 8.85 6.11 -3.91
N VAL A 163 9.43 5.92 -5.09
CA VAL A 163 9.11 6.62 -6.33
C VAL A 163 8.71 5.60 -7.39
N GLY A 164 7.57 5.83 -8.04
CA GLY A 164 7.08 4.94 -9.09
C GLY A 164 6.88 5.62 -10.43
N PHE A 165 7.10 4.85 -11.49
CA PHE A 165 6.78 5.18 -12.87
C PHE A 165 6.12 3.97 -13.52
N PHE A 166 4.82 4.05 -13.82
CA PHE A 166 4.01 2.99 -14.39
C PHE A 166 3.45 3.43 -15.75
N PRO A 167 4.15 3.11 -16.86
CA PRO A 167 3.63 3.30 -18.22
C PRO A 167 2.23 2.70 -18.37
N GLY A 168 1.37 3.37 -19.14
CA GLY A 168 0.00 2.91 -19.33
C GLY A 168 -0.97 3.46 -18.28
N LEU A 169 -0.46 4.03 -17.19
CA LEU A 169 -1.25 4.56 -16.09
C LEU A 169 -1.01 6.05 -15.88
N LYS A 170 -2.07 6.76 -15.52
CA LYS A 170 -2.04 8.12 -14.99
C LYS A 170 -2.36 8.06 -13.50
N VAL A 171 -1.65 8.87 -12.72
CA VAL A 171 -1.81 8.92 -11.26
C VAL A 171 -2.48 10.23 -10.85
N SER A 172 -3.49 10.14 -9.99
CA SER A 172 -4.22 11.29 -9.46
C SER A 172 -4.33 11.23 -7.93
N LEU A 173 -4.14 12.37 -7.26
CA LEU A 173 -4.41 12.53 -5.83
C LEU A 173 -5.80 13.10 -5.61
N ILE A 174 -6.61 12.43 -4.81
CA ILE A 174 -7.99 12.81 -4.54
C ILE A 174 -8.22 12.75 -3.02
N PRO A 175 -8.38 13.89 -2.33
CA PRO A 175 -8.56 13.92 -0.89
C PRO A 175 -9.99 13.52 -0.48
N LEU A 176 -10.10 12.88 0.69
CA LEU A 176 -11.34 12.77 1.45
C LEU A 176 -11.45 13.99 2.36
N LEU A 177 -12.39 14.87 2.04
CA LEU A 177 -12.60 16.08 2.83
C LEU A 177 -13.53 15.81 4.01
N SER A 178 -13.24 16.49 5.12
CA SER A 178 -14.05 16.57 6.32
C SER A 178 -14.34 18.03 6.64
N LYS A 179 -15.57 18.32 7.05
CA LYS A 179 -15.99 19.68 7.42
C LYS A 179 -15.45 20.04 8.79
N THR A 180 -14.78 21.19 8.91
CA THR A 180 -14.21 21.69 10.18
C THR A 180 -15.26 22.39 11.05
N GLN A 181 -16.40 22.80 10.49
CA GLN A 181 -17.51 23.43 11.21
C GLN A 181 -18.78 22.58 11.20
N GLY A 182 -19.36 22.36 12.39
CA GLY A 182 -20.59 21.58 12.58
C GLY A 182 -20.33 20.13 13.00
N THR A 183 -21.24 19.22 12.66
CA THR A 183 -21.02 17.77 12.83
C THR A 183 -19.97 17.33 11.81
N GLN A 184 -18.77 16.96 12.29
CA GLN A 184 -17.64 16.49 11.48
C GLN A 184 -18.09 15.29 10.63
N ALA A 185 -18.45 15.55 9.37
CA ALA A 185 -19.02 14.58 8.47
C ALA A 185 -18.07 14.39 7.28
N LEU A 186 -17.62 13.15 7.09
CA LEU A 186 -16.78 12.76 5.97
C LEU A 186 -17.56 12.87 4.64
N MET A 187 -16.97 13.50 3.64
CA MET A 187 -17.56 13.68 2.31
C MET A 187 -17.32 12.45 1.42
N ILE A 188 -17.72 11.28 1.90
CA ILE A 188 -17.39 9.98 1.28
C ILE A 188 -17.99 9.84 -0.14
N ASP A 189 -19.23 10.31 -0.35
CA ASP A 189 -19.88 10.25 -1.68
C ASP A 189 -19.17 11.13 -2.70
N GLU A 190 -18.62 12.25 -2.25
CA GLU A 190 -17.84 13.16 -3.09
C GLU A 190 -16.49 12.56 -3.45
N LEU A 191 -15.80 11.92 -2.50
CA LEU A 191 -14.58 11.16 -2.79
C LEU A 191 -14.81 10.14 -3.92
N VAL A 192 -15.85 9.31 -3.76
CA VAL A 192 -16.22 8.28 -4.76
C VAL A 192 -16.53 8.92 -6.12
N ARG A 193 -17.32 9.99 -6.13
CA ARG A 193 -17.69 10.71 -7.35
C ARG A 193 -16.45 11.29 -8.05
N ASN A 194 -15.55 11.94 -7.31
CA ASN A 194 -14.33 12.54 -7.85
C ASN A 194 -13.41 11.47 -8.46
N ILE A 195 -13.26 10.30 -7.81
CA ILE A 195 -12.50 9.18 -8.37
C ILE A 195 -13.15 8.67 -9.67
N ARG A 196 -14.48 8.50 -9.70
CA ARG A 196 -15.21 8.06 -10.90
C ARG A 196 -15.07 9.04 -12.07
N GLU A 197 -15.18 10.33 -11.81
CA GLU A 197 -15.04 11.38 -12.82
C GLU A 197 -13.62 11.43 -13.37
N CYS A 198 -12.61 11.42 -12.49
CA CYS A 198 -11.21 11.32 -12.89
C CYS A 198 -10.95 10.06 -13.73
N SER A 199 -11.41 8.90 -13.27
CA SER A 199 -11.24 7.65 -14.00
C SER A 199 -11.92 7.69 -15.37
N SER A 200 -13.16 8.18 -15.45
CA SER A 200 -13.92 8.22 -16.70
C SER A 200 -13.28 9.16 -17.72
N SER A 201 -12.76 10.31 -17.27
CA SER A 201 -12.11 11.28 -18.14
C SER A 201 -10.79 10.79 -18.76
N VAL A 202 -10.09 9.87 -18.09
CA VAL A 202 -8.77 9.36 -18.51
C VAL A 202 -8.87 8.01 -19.23
N SER A 203 -9.74 7.13 -18.73
CA SER A 203 -9.81 5.72 -19.16
C SER A 203 -11.08 5.36 -19.94
N GLY A 204 -12.10 6.22 -19.92
CA GLY A 204 -13.46 5.87 -20.36
C GLY A 204 -14.21 4.93 -19.40
N SER A 205 -13.56 4.43 -18.34
CA SER A 205 -14.15 3.59 -17.29
C SER A 205 -14.32 4.39 -15.99
N ALA A 206 -15.43 4.16 -15.29
CA ALA A 206 -15.67 4.77 -13.97
C ALA A 206 -14.83 4.14 -12.84
N SER A 207 -14.24 2.97 -13.07
CA SER A 207 -13.44 2.25 -12.07
C SER A 207 -11.93 2.42 -12.32
N PRO A 208 -11.16 2.86 -11.31
CA PRO A 208 -9.70 2.90 -11.41
C PRO A 208 -9.11 1.48 -11.37
N VAL A 209 -7.83 1.35 -11.76
CA VAL A 209 -7.10 0.09 -11.70
C VAL A 209 -6.71 -0.24 -10.27
N ALA A 210 -6.18 0.76 -9.55
CA ALA A 210 -5.79 0.62 -8.15
C ALA A 210 -5.98 1.94 -7.39
N ILE A 211 -6.18 1.84 -6.08
CA ILE A 211 -6.25 2.94 -5.13
C ILE A 211 -5.31 2.61 -3.97
N LEU A 212 -4.35 3.49 -3.71
CA LEU A 212 -3.59 3.50 -2.46
C LEU A 212 -4.21 4.57 -1.55
N LEU A 213 -4.69 4.17 -0.38
CA LEU A 213 -5.44 5.02 0.54
C LEU A 213 -4.64 5.27 1.82
N PHE A 214 -4.46 6.54 2.16
CA PHE A 214 -3.76 6.96 3.38
C PHE A 214 -4.70 7.79 4.22
N SER A 215 -4.82 7.49 5.50
CA SER A 215 -5.77 8.18 6.39
C SER A 215 -5.15 8.59 7.70
N ASP A 216 -5.70 9.66 8.28
CA ASP A 216 -5.30 10.10 9.61
C ASP A 216 -5.71 9.08 10.68
N HIS A 217 -5.15 9.27 11.88
CA HIS A 217 -5.38 8.38 13.01
C HIS A 217 -6.77 8.51 13.65
N GLU A 218 -7.47 9.63 13.44
CA GLU A 218 -8.79 9.89 14.05
C GLU A 218 -9.94 9.48 13.13
N THR A 219 -9.66 9.25 11.84
CA THR A 219 -10.67 8.99 10.82
C THR A 219 -11.15 7.55 10.87
N ASP A 220 -12.45 7.38 11.11
CA ASP A 220 -13.11 6.09 10.92
C ASP A 220 -13.19 5.71 9.44
N MET A 221 -12.25 4.88 8.99
CA MET A 221 -12.16 4.43 7.61
C MET A 221 -13.15 3.32 7.24
N LYS A 222 -13.81 2.68 8.22
CA LYS A 222 -14.78 1.60 7.95
C LYS A 222 -15.89 2.03 6.98
N PRO A 223 -16.63 3.14 7.20
CA PRO A 223 -17.64 3.61 6.25
C PRO A 223 -17.07 4.08 4.90
N VAL A 224 -15.81 4.53 4.87
CA VAL A 224 -15.13 4.95 3.62
C VAL A 224 -14.88 3.72 2.75
N LEU A 225 -14.24 2.71 3.33
CA LEU A 225 -13.92 1.45 2.65
C LEU A 225 -15.19 0.70 2.22
N GLN A 226 -16.23 0.72 3.05
CA GLN A 226 -17.55 0.20 2.70
C GLN A 226 -18.10 0.81 1.40
N LYS A 227 -18.00 2.13 1.25
CA LYS A 227 -18.48 2.81 0.04
C LYS A 227 -17.57 2.59 -1.15
N LEU A 228 -16.25 2.53 -0.95
CA LEU A 228 -15.31 2.24 -2.04
C LEU A 228 -15.49 0.82 -2.59
N ASP A 229 -15.63 -0.20 -1.73
CA ASP A 229 -15.94 -1.58 -2.14
C ASP A 229 -17.26 -1.68 -2.90
N TYR A 230 -18.27 -0.94 -2.45
CA TYR A 230 -19.55 -0.86 -3.15
C TYR A 230 -19.44 -0.15 -4.51
N ALA A 231 -18.62 0.89 -4.60
CA ALA A 231 -18.59 1.81 -5.73
C ALA A 231 -17.88 1.28 -6.96
N PHE A 232 -16.85 0.44 -6.77
CA PHE A 232 -15.88 0.08 -7.80
C PHE A 232 -15.91 -1.42 -8.13
N CYS A 233 -15.50 -1.72 -9.37
CA CYS A 233 -15.39 -3.09 -9.89
C CYS A 233 -14.57 -3.97 -8.95
N PRO A 234 -14.91 -5.25 -8.73
CA PRO A 234 -14.15 -6.16 -7.86
C PRO A 234 -12.65 -6.23 -8.19
N GLU A 235 -12.28 -6.05 -9.46
CA GLU A 235 -10.90 -6.05 -9.93
C GLU A 235 -10.11 -4.79 -9.55
N THR A 236 -10.77 -3.72 -9.10
CA THR A 236 -10.10 -2.53 -8.57
C THR A 236 -9.44 -2.89 -7.25
N VAL A 237 -8.10 -2.80 -7.26
CA VAL A 237 -7.28 -2.97 -6.07
C VAL A 237 -7.45 -1.78 -5.14
N ILE A 238 -7.69 -2.02 -3.86
CA ILE A 238 -7.71 -0.97 -2.83
C ILE A 238 -6.84 -1.44 -1.69
N VAL A 239 -5.75 -0.73 -1.44
CA VAL A 239 -4.80 -1.02 -0.35
C VAL A 239 -4.33 0.26 0.31
N GLY A 240 -3.63 0.16 1.43
CA GLY A 240 -2.95 1.29 2.03
C GLY A 240 -2.84 1.16 3.54
N GLU A 241 -2.76 2.31 4.18
CA GLU A 241 -2.51 2.43 5.61
C GLU A 241 -3.42 3.51 6.22
N GLY A 242 -4.03 3.18 7.35
CA GLY A 242 -4.63 4.15 8.24
C GLY A 242 -3.87 4.25 9.54
N GLY A 243 -4.10 5.35 10.27
CA GLY A 243 -3.43 5.57 11.54
C GLY A 243 -2.31 6.60 11.52
N SER A 244 -2.10 7.33 10.42
CA SER A 244 -0.84 8.05 10.19
C SER A 244 -1.07 9.55 9.95
N GLN A 245 -0.19 10.40 10.46
CA GLN A 245 -0.23 11.82 10.09
C GLN A 245 0.35 12.01 8.70
N PHE A 246 -0.30 12.79 7.83
CA PHE A 246 0.14 12.94 6.44
C PHE A 246 0.02 14.37 5.91
N LEU A 247 0.86 14.66 4.92
CA LEU A 247 0.77 15.80 4.02
C LEU A 247 0.80 15.29 2.59
N TYR A 248 0.18 16.04 1.67
CA TYR A 248 0.18 15.69 0.27
C TYR A 248 0.23 16.92 -0.62
N GLN A 249 0.76 16.73 -1.83
CA GLN A 249 0.82 17.75 -2.87
C GLN A 249 0.62 17.13 -4.25
N GLY A 250 -0.06 17.86 -5.15
CA GLY A 250 -0.21 17.52 -6.56
C GLY A 250 -1.00 18.60 -7.30
N GLU A 251 -1.03 18.56 -8.63
CA GLU A 251 -1.68 19.60 -9.47
C GLU A 251 -3.16 19.85 -9.09
N ALA A 252 -3.89 18.81 -8.66
CA ALA A 252 -5.27 18.93 -8.19
C ALA A 252 -5.42 19.27 -6.69
N ALA A 253 -4.38 19.03 -5.88
CA ALA A 253 -4.41 19.25 -4.43
C ALA A 253 -4.35 20.74 -4.05
N VAL A 254 -3.68 21.56 -4.87
CA VAL A 254 -3.49 23.01 -4.63
C VAL A 254 -4.82 23.76 -4.59
N ASN A 255 -5.87 23.26 -5.24
CA ASN A 255 -7.16 23.95 -5.33
C ASN A 255 -8.06 23.79 -4.09
N HIS A 256 -7.85 22.77 -3.25
CA HIS A 256 -8.72 22.48 -2.09
C HIS A 256 -8.07 22.78 -0.74
N CYS A 257 -6.74 22.93 -0.68
CA CYS A 257 -6.00 23.12 0.57
C CYS A 257 -6.11 24.54 1.17
N ASN A 258 -6.73 25.49 0.45
CA ASN A 258 -6.84 26.90 0.85
C ASN A 258 -8.21 27.28 1.45
N ASP A 259 -9.11 26.33 1.64
CA ASP A 259 -10.42 26.58 2.24
C ASP A 259 -10.40 26.22 3.73
N ALA A 260 -10.48 27.22 4.61
CA ALA A 260 -10.45 27.04 6.06
C ALA A 260 -11.65 26.22 6.60
N GLU A 261 -12.68 25.99 5.77
CA GLU A 261 -13.88 25.21 6.12
C GLU A 261 -13.67 23.69 6.00
N TYR A 262 -12.58 23.23 5.36
CA TYR A 262 -12.34 21.81 5.10
C TYR A 262 -10.95 21.36 5.55
N SER A 263 -10.89 20.14 6.08
CA SER A 263 -9.66 19.42 6.40
C SER A 263 -9.62 18.11 5.62
N SER A 264 -8.43 17.59 5.35
CA SER A 264 -8.25 16.31 4.67
C SER A 264 -8.16 15.19 5.70
N ALA A 265 -9.15 14.31 5.71
CA ALA A 265 -9.23 13.15 6.61
C ALA A 265 -8.46 11.94 6.07
N ALA A 266 -8.40 11.82 4.74
CA ALA A 266 -7.64 10.80 4.03
C ALA A 266 -7.26 11.30 2.64
N VAL A 267 -6.36 10.62 1.95
CA VAL A 267 -6.02 10.89 0.55
C VAL A 267 -5.90 9.59 -0.24
N ALA A 268 -6.53 9.57 -1.40
CA ALA A 268 -6.48 8.46 -2.35
C ALA A 268 -5.49 8.78 -3.48
N LEU A 269 -4.45 7.98 -3.61
CA LEU A 269 -3.58 7.92 -4.78
C LEU A 269 -4.17 6.91 -5.77
N SER A 270 -4.88 7.42 -6.78
CA SER A 270 -5.63 6.62 -7.74
C SER A 270 -4.84 6.38 -9.02
N PHE A 271 -4.74 5.12 -9.44
CA PHE A 271 -4.08 4.66 -10.65
C PHE A 271 -5.13 4.39 -11.74
N LEU A 272 -5.10 5.20 -12.79
CA LEU A 272 -6.11 5.23 -13.85
C LEU A 272 -5.49 4.70 -15.14
N ARG A 273 -6.21 3.83 -15.87
CA ARG A 273 -5.75 3.36 -17.18
C ARG A 273 -5.76 4.53 -18.17
N ASP A 274 -4.61 4.87 -18.73
CA ASP A 274 -4.52 5.99 -19.66
C ASP A 274 -4.69 5.51 -21.10
N THR A 275 -5.81 5.91 -21.69
CA THR A 275 -6.18 5.56 -23.07
C THR A 275 -5.47 6.42 -24.11
N GLY A 276 -4.81 7.50 -23.70
CA GLY A 276 -4.01 8.38 -24.56
C GLY A 276 -2.57 7.90 -24.80
N ASN A 277 -2.20 6.72 -24.28
CA ASN A 277 -0.84 6.21 -24.41
C ASN A 277 -0.46 5.87 -25.86
N PRO A 278 0.83 6.05 -26.23
CA PRO A 278 1.31 5.65 -27.54
C PRO A 278 1.17 4.12 -27.74
N PRO A 279 1.00 3.66 -28.99
CA PRO A 279 0.96 2.24 -29.30
C PRO A 279 2.27 1.58 -28.87
N GLY A 280 2.17 0.37 -28.28
CA GLY A 280 3.33 -0.39 -27.79
C GLY A 280 3.63 -0.25 -26.30
N VAL A 281 2.81 0.48 -25.54
CA VAL A 281 2.86 0.46 -24.07
C VAL A 281 2.22 -0.83 -23.55
N GLY A 282 2.94 -1.53 -22.67
CA GLY A 282 2.45 -2.74 -22.02
C GLY A 282 1.45 -2.47 -20.90
N GLU A 283 1.11 -3.52 -20.15
CA GLU A 283 0.11 -3.46 -19.09
C GLU A 283 0.74 -3.70 -17.72
N THR A 284 0.55 -2.75 -16.80
CA THR A 284 0.87 -2.91 -15.37
C THR A 284 -0.33 -3.55 -14.66
N GLN A 285 -0.08 -4.62 -13.90
CA GLN A 285 -1.06 -5.32 -13.08
C GLN A 285 -0.65 -5.26 -11.60
N PHE A 286 -1.62 -5.00 -10.73
CA PHE A 286 -1.47 -5.00 -9.28
C PHE A 286 -2.02 -6.30 -8.72
N HIS A 287 -1.28 -6.93 -7.81
CA HIS A 287 -1.67 -8.13 -7.10
C HIS A 287 -1.65 -7.85 -5.61
N VAL A 288 -2.62 -8.39 -4.87
CA VAL A 288 -2.70 -8.23 -3.41
C VAL A 288 -2.58 -9.59 -2.76
N VAL A 289 -1.67 -9.70 -1.80
CA VAL A 289 -1.58 -10.85 -0.89
C VAL A 289 -1.79 -10.34 0.52
N LEU A 290 -2.56 -11.06 1.32
CA LEU A 290 -2.85 -10.74 2.72
C LEU A 290 -2.36 -11.88 3.61
N ALA A 291 -1.69 -11.54 4.70
CA ALA A 291 -1.27 -12.45 5.76
C ALA A 291 -1.92 -12.04 7.10
N PRO A 292 -3.12 -12.54 7.45
CA PRO A 292 -3.78 -12.20 8.70
C PRO A 292 -3.12 -12.89 9.91
N GLY A 293 -2.84 -12.15 10.98
CA GLY A 293 -2.18 -12.66 12.19
C GLY A 293 -3.12 -13.03 13.34
N ILE A 294 -4.42 -13.05 13.05
CA ILE A 294 -5.48 -13.38 14.01
C ILE A 294 -6.11 -14.74 13.68
N ALA A 295 -6.49 -15.49 14.72
CA ALA A 295 -7.25 -16.74 14.59
C ALA A 295 -8.59 -16.65 15.29
N GLN A 296 -9.59 -17.34 14.75
CA GLN A 296 -10.92 -17.46 15.38
C GLN A 296 -10.83 -18.25 16.68
N ILE A 297 -11.60 -17.83 17.68
CA ILE A 297 -11.77 -18.54 18.96
C ILE A 297 -13.23 -18.48 19.40
N GLY A 298 -13.72 -19.58 20.00
CA GLY A 298 -15.07 -19.65 20.53
C GLY A 298 -16.19 -19.68 19.49
N PRO A 299 -17.44 -19.70 19.96
CA PRO A 299 -18.62 -19.83 19.11
C PRO A 299 -19.01 -18.50 18.44
N THR A 300 -19.94 -18.58 17.48
CA THR A 300 -20.61 -17.40 16.92
C THR A 300 -21.67 -16.88 17.88
N TYR A 301 -21.60 -15.57 18.14
CA TYR A 301 -22.53 -14.80 18.94
C TYR A 301 -23.40 -13.91 18.05
N LYS A 302 -24.52 -13.45 18.59
CA LYS A 302 -25.41 -12.49 17.97
C LYS A 302 -25.70 -11.36 18.95
N ALA A 303 -25.43 -10.13 18.54
CA ALA A 303 -25.64 -8.95 19.37
C ALA A 303 -27.14 -8.79 19.71
N VAL A 304 -27.46 -8.54 20.98
CA VAL A 304 -28.83 -8.41 21.49
C VAL A 304 -29.14 -6.95 21.82
N ALA A 305 -28.53 -6.42 22.88
CA ALA A 305 -28.59 -4.99 23.21
C ALA A 305 -27.29 -4.34 22.77
N VAL A 306 -27.39 -3.20 22.07
CA VAL A 306 -26.21 -2.46 21.59
C VAL A 306 -26.39 -0.98 21.93
N LYS A 307 -25.34 -0.39 22.50
CA LYS A 307 -25.28 1.02 22.90
C LYS A 307 -23.99 1.63 22.37
N GLU A 308 -24.12 2.49 21.37
CA GLU A 308 -23.00 3.24 20.82
C GLU A 308 -22.68 4.46 21.69
N ARG A 309 -21.40 4.72 21.89
CA ARG A 309 -20.83 5.90 22.54
C ARG A 309 -19.88 6.61 21.56
N PRO A 310 -20.41 7.46 20.66
CA PRO A 310 -19.56 8.13 19.67
C PRO A 310 -18.46 9.01 20.27
N GLY A 311 -18.71 9.62 21.44
CA GLY A 311 -17.73 10.46 22.13
C GLY A 311 -16.51 9.68 22.67
N ASP A 312 -16.72 8.41 23.03
CA ASP A 312 -15.65 7.52 23.52
C ASP A 312 -15.16 6.57 22.41
N PHE A 313 -15.63 6.80 21.17
CA PHE A 313 -15.47 5.92 20.01
C PHE A 313 -15.63 4.42 20.37
N SER A 314 -16.66 4.07 21.14
CA SER A 314 -16.85 2.70 21.63
C SER A 314 -18.29 2.22 21.48
N THR A 315 -18.46 0.90 21.51
CA THR A 315 -19.77 0.23 21.50
C THR A 315 -19.86 -0.76 22.65
N TRP A 316 -20.98 -0.73 23.37
CA TRP A 316 -21.26 -1.64 24.47
C TRP A 316 -22.35 -2.60 24.04
N LEU A 317 -22.15 -3.89 24.23
CA LEU A 317 -23.10 -4.89 23.76
C LEU A 317 -23.27 -6.08 24.70
N THR A 318 -24.49 -6.61 24.72
CA THR A 318 -24.76 -7.98 25.19
C THR A 318 -24.99 -8.87 23.97
N ALA A 319 -24.79 -10.18 24.14
CA ALA A 319 -24.96 -11.11 23.04
C ALA A 319 -25.56 -12.43 23.48
N LYS A 320 -26.02 -13.21 22.52
CA LYS A 320 -26.46 -14.59 22.75
C LYS A 320 -25.81 -15.51 21.72
N ARG A 321 -25.65 -16.78 22.06
CA ARG A 321 -25.22 -17.78 21.07
C ARG A 321 -26.36 -18.04 20.08
N GLU A 322 -26.04 -18.36 18.82
CA GLU A 322 -27.08 -18.54 17.78
C GLU A 322 -28.16 -19.58 18.14
N ALA A 323 -27.80 -20.60 18.94
CA ALA A 323 -28.70 -21.66 19.40
C ALA A 323 -29.35 -21.40 20.77
N GLN A 324 -29.06 -20.27 21.44
CA GLN A 324 -29.51 -19.98 22.81
C GLN A 324 -30.43 -18.75 22.85
N VAL A 325 -31.35 -18.75 23.82
CA VAL A 325 -32.30 -17.65 24.04
C VAL A 325 -31.73 -16.63 25.02
N GLU A 326 -30.96 -17.08 26.01
CA GLU A 326 -30.42 -16.26 27.07
C GLU A 326 -29.32 -15.32 26.56
N SER A 327 -29.39 -14.07 27.02
CA SER A 327 -28.36 -13.06 26.75
C SER A 327 -27.26 -13.21 27.78
N LEU A 328 -26.03 -13.20 27.30
CA LEU A 328 -24.79 -13.19 28.05
C LEU A 328 -24.30 -11.75 28.19
N ASP A 329 -23.81 -11.42 29.38
CA ASP A 329 -23.06 -10.20 29.69
C ASP A 329 -21.59 -10.29 29.23
N GLY A 330 -20.85 -9.20 29.39
CA GLY A 330 -19.45 -9.10 28.97
C GLY A 330 -18.53 -10.07 29.68
N LEU A 331 -18.63 -10.14 31.00
CA LEU A 331 -17.80 -10.98 31.85
C LEU A 331 -18.00 -12.46 31.50
N THR A 332 -19.25 -12.90 31.41
CA THR A 332 -19.59 -14.28 31.05
C THR A 332 -19.08 -14.65 29.66
N MET A 333 -19.13 -13.73 28.68
CA MET A 333 -18.56 -13.97 27.36
C MET A 333 -17.03 -14.11 27.42
N LEU A 334 -16.34 -13.24 28.15
CA LEU A 334 -14.88 -13.27 28.26
C LEU A 334 -14.37 -14.50 29.01
N ASP A 335 -14.99 -14.85 30.14
CA ASP A 335 -14.62 -16.03 30.93
C ASP A 335 -14.68 -17.30 30.08
N GLN A 336 -15.70 -17.44 29.22
CA GLN A 336 -15.82 -18.58 28.30
C GLN A 336 -14.69 -18.64 27.27
N ILE A 337 -14.26 -17.48 26.75
CA ILE A 337 -13.14 -17.40 25.80
C ILE A 337 -11.82 -17.70 26.50
N TYR A 338 -11.66 -17.22 27.74
CA TYR A 338 -10.48 -17.46 28.57
C TYR A 338 -10.33 -18.95 28.94
N ASP A 339 -11.43 -19.60 29.32
CA ASP A 339 -11.48 -21.03 29.60
C ASP A 339 -11.11 -21.88 28.36
N GLU A 340 -11.59 -21.48 27.17
CA GLU A 340 -11.28 -22.18 25.91
C GLU A 340 -9.82 -22.01 25.49
N PHE A 341 -9.24 -20.83 25.72
CA PHE A 341 -7.85 -20.55 25.37
C PHE A 341 -6.86 -21.30 26.28
N GLY A 342 -7.17 -21.43 27.58
CA GLY A 342 -6.38 -22.24 28.51
C GLY A 342 -4.98 -21.72 28.82
N GLY A 343 -4.68 -20.44 28.56
CA GLY A 343 -3.38 -19.79 28.82
C GLY A 343 -3.49 -18.33 29.24
N ASP A 344 -2.37 -17.72 29.65
CA ASP A 344 -2.32 -16.30 30.03
C ASP A 344 -2.46 -15.39 28.80
N LEU A 345 -3.57 -14.66 28.71
CA LEU A 345 -3.86 -13.67 27.65
C LEU A 345 -3.19 -12.32 27.87
N TYR A 346 -2.24 -12.24 28.80
CA TYR A 346 -1.66 -10.99 29.27
C TYR A 346 -0.96 -10.16 28.17
N CYS A 347 -0.72 -10.74 26.98
CA CYS A 347 -0.06 -10.06 25.86
C CYS A 347 -0.76 -10.25 24.48
N SER A 348 -1.99 -10.75 24.41
CA SER A 348 -2.67 -10.98 23.13
C SER A 348 -3.86 -10.07 22.92
N ALA A 349 -3.80 -9.23 21.89
CA ALA A 349 -4.94 -8.40 21.50
C ALA A 349 -6.12 -9.26 21.05
N LEU A 350 -7.28 -8.99 21.65
CA LEU A 350 -8.53 -9.68 21.41
C LEU A 350 -9.45 -8.79 20.59
N TYR A 351 -10.07 -9.35 19.56
CA TYR A 351 -11.01 -8.65 18.68
C TYR A 351 -12.31 -9.43 18.56
N ILE A 352 -13.39 -8.74 18.19
CA ILE A 352 -14.56 -9.37 17.59
C ILE A 352 -14.61 -9.03 16.10
N GLY A 353 -14.82 -10.05 15.27
CA GLY A 353 -15.10 -9.89 13.84
C GLY A 353 -16.61 -9.90 13.63
N VAL A 354 -17.18 -8.74 13.34
CA VAL A 354 -18.63 -8.54 13.23
C VAL A 354 -19.06 -8.64 11.77
N SER A 355 -19.94 -9.58 11.49
CA SER A 355 -20.59 -9.79 10.19
C SER A 355 -21.80 -8.87 10.06
N LYS A 356 -21.69 -7.87 9.19
CA LYS A 356 -22.66 -6.80 9.00
C LYS A 356 -23.35 -6.93 7.65
N ARG A 357 -24.68 -6.76 7.64
CA ARG A 357 -25.47 -6.54 6.43
C ARG A 357 -25.97 -5.10 6.41
N ARG A 358 -25.55 -4.31 5.42
CA ARG A 358 -25.85 -2.86 5.36
C ARG A 358 -26.40 -2.46 4.00
N LYS A 359 -27.29 -1.47 3.99
CA LYS A 359 -27.68 -0.78 2.74
C LYS A 359 -26.65 0.29 2.44
N CYS A 360 -26.09 0.27 1.23
CA CYS A 360 -25.11 1.24 0.75
C CYS A 360 -25.67 1.97 -0.48
N SER A 361 -25.42 3.27 -0.59
CA SER A 361 -25.77 4.12 -1.73
C SER A 361 -24.75 5.24 -1.88
N ILE A 362 -24.59 5.73 -3.11
CA ILE A 362 -23.71 6.86 -3.45
C ILE A 362 -24.59 7.99 -4.00
N GLY A 363 -24.65 9.11 -3.30
CA GLY A 363 -25.48 10.24 -3.70
C GLY A 363 -26.96 9.87 -3.83
N LYS A 364 -27.53 10.02 -5.03
CA LYS A 364 -28.94 9.73 -5.33
C LYS A 364 -29.17 8.34 -5.92
N GLU A 365 -28.13 7.50 -6.01
CA GLU A 365 -28.23 6.15 -6.55
C GLU A 365 -29.10 5.23 -5.68
N ARG A 366 -29.70 4.22 -6.30
CA ARG A 366 -30.51 3.22 -5.58
C ARG A 366 -29.62 2.43 -4.62
N ALA A 367 -30.05 2.35 -3.37
CA ALA A 367 -29.32 1.59 -2.37
C ALA A 367 -29.33 0.08 -2.66
N SER A 368 -28.17 -0.56 -2.50
CA SER A 368 -28.01 -2.02 -2.55
C SER A 368 -27.59 -2.57 -1.19
N TRP A 369 -27.80 -3.87 -0.99
CA TRP A 369 -27.29 -4.56 0.18
C TRP A 369 -25.86 -5.02 -0.04
N ILE A 370 -25.02 -4.81 0.96
CA ILE A 370 -23.66 -5.34 1.02
C ILE A 370 -23.46 -6.11 2.31
N TYR A 371 -22.55 -7.08 2.25
CA TYR A 371 -22.16 -7.96 3.34
C TYR A 371 -20.68 -7.76 3.61
N LEU A 372 -20.36 -7.44 4.86
CA LEU A 372 -19.02 -7.03 5.25
C LEU A 372 -18.65 -7.57 6.61
N GLN A 373 -17.35 -7.76 6.83
CA GLN A 373 -16.77 -8.11 8.11
C GLN A 373 -15.90 -6.95 8.59
N GLU A 374 -16.15 -6.52 9.83
CA GLU A 374 -15.39 -5.45 10.48
C GLU A 374 -14.85 -5.95 11.82
N PHE A 375 -13.58 -5.66 12.10
CA PHE A 375 -12.95 -5.98 13.37
C PHE A 375 -13.10 -4.83 14.36
N HIS A 376 -13.37 -5.19 15.61
CA HIS A 376 -13.48 -4.28 16.73
C HIS A 376 -12.66 -4.84 17.89
N GLU A 377 -11.70 -4.06 18.38
CA GLU A 377 -10.88 -4.45 19.53
C GLU A 377 -11.75 -4.58 20.78
N VAL A 378 -11.50 -5.61 21.57
CA VAL A 378 -12.17 -5.83 22.85
C VAL A 378 -11.42 -5.06 23.92
N LEU A 379 -12.08 -4.08 24.53
CA LEU A 379 -11.49 -3.21 25.54
C LEU A 379 -11.59 -3.81 26.94
N ARG A 380 -12.76 -4.36 27.28
CA ARG A 380 -13.06 -5.03 28.56
C ARG A 380 -14.44 -5.69 28.52
N GLY A 381 -14.79 -6.44 29.56
CA GLY A 381 -16.14 -6.93 29.83
C GLY A 381 -16.46 -6.86 31.32
N ASP A 382 -17.71 -6.60 31.65
CA ASP A 382 -18.24 -6.64 33.03
C ASP A 382 -19.57 -7.39 33.07
N GLU A 383 -20.19 -7.45 34.26
CA GLU A 383 -21.48 -8.11 34.51
C GLU A 383 -22.66 -7.48 33.75
N GLU A 384 -22.45 -6.39 33.00
CA GLU A 384 -23.48 -5.75 32.17
C GLU A 384 -23.19 -5.87 30.66
N TYR A 385 -21.98 -5.54 30.22
CA TYR A 385 -21.67 -5.37 28.79
C TYR A 385 -20.26 -5.83 28.42
N LEU A 386 -20.12 -6.26 27.17
CA LEU A 386 -18.85 -6.29 26.46
C LEU A 386 -18.58 -4.91 25.85
N TYR A 387 -17.39 -4.36 26.06
CA TYR A 387 -16.97 -3.06 25.56
C TYR A 387 -15.98 -3.27 24.42
N VAL A 388 -16.29 -2.70 23.26
CA VAL A 388 -15.44 -2.81 22.08
C VAL A 388 -15.16 -1.44 21.45
N ASN A 389 -14.00 -1.32 20.82
CA ASN A 389 -13.57 -0.11 20.12
C ASN A 389 -14.34 0.07 18.80
N GLY A 390 -14.68 1.31 18.47
CA GLY A 390 -15.43 1.71 17.29
C GLY A 390 -16.96 1.66 17.43
N VAL A 391 -17.63 2.09 16.37
CA VAL A 391 -19.10 2.22 16.27
C VAL A 391 -19.65 1.40 15.10
N GLY A 392 -20.97 1.37 14.92
CA GLY A 392 -21.64 0.78 13.76
C GLY A 392 -22.06 -0.69 13.92
N ILE A 393 -21.99 -1.24 15.12
CA ILE A 393 -22.57 -2.56 15.46
C ILE A 393 -24.06 -2.38 15.75
N ARG A 394 -24.90 -3.30 15.29
CA ARG A 394 -26.35 -3.26 15.49
C ARG A 394 -26.84 -4.54 16.15
N SER A 395 -27.93 -4.42 16.90
CA SER A 395 -28.68 -5.59 17.37
C SER A 395 -29.02 -6.50 16.19
N GLY A 396 -28.71 -7.79 16.35
CA GLY A 396 -28.89 -8.82 15.34
C GLY A 396 -27.69 -9.05 14.42
N ASP A 397 -26.63 -8.25 14.48
CA ASP A 397 -25.37 -8.60 13.82
C ASP A 397 -24.74 -9.84 14.50
N SER A 398 -24.16 -10.72 13.70
CA SER A 398 -23.41 -11.88 14.20
C SER A 398 -21.94 -11.50 14.36
N PHE A 399 -21.26 -12.04 15.37
CA PHE A 399 -19.82 -11.83 15.57
C PHE A 399 -19.16 -13.06 16.19
N GLN A 400 -17.84 -13.15 16.03
CA GLN A 400 -17.00 -14.18 16.64
C GLN A 400 -15.74 -13.52 17.20
N PHE A 401 -15.13 -14.12 18.22
CA PHE A 401 -13.87 -13.64 18.78
C PHE A 401 -12.68 -14.07 17.92
N TYR A 402 -11.67 -13.20 17.88
CA TYR A 402 -10.42 -13.39 17.17
C TYR A 402 -9.26 -12.99 18.07
N LEU A 403 -8.22 -13.81 18.09
CA LEU A 403 -7.04 -13.58 18.91
C LEU A 403 -5.79 -13.44 18.05
N ALA A 404 -5.03 -12.38 18.29
CA ALA A 404 -3.68 -12.25 17.76
C ALA A 404 -2.76 -13.32 18.36
N ASN A 405 -2.16 -14.15 17.52
CA ASN A 405 -1.22 -15.17 17.99
C ASN A 405 -0.10 -15.47 16.98
N ALA A 406 1.03 -15.93 17.51
CA ALA A 406 2.24 -16.22 16.73
C ALA A 406 2.07 -17.37 15.73
N ASN A 407 1.25 -18.38 16.04
CA ASN A 407 1.07 -19.51 15.12
C ASN A 407 0.27 -19.08 13.88
N ALA A 408 -0.84 -18.37 14.08
CA ALA A 408 -1.66 -17.79 13.02
C ALA A 408 -0.82 -16.85 12.14
N THR A 409 -0.01 -15.99 12.77
CA THR A 409 0.91 -15.12 12.03
C THR A 409 1.89 -15.91 11.17
N ARG A 410 2.57 -16.91 11.73
CA ARG A 410 3.52 -17.76 10.97
C ARG A 410 2.83 -18.52 9.83
N ASP A 411 1.69 -19.12 10.10
CA ASP A 411 0.92 -19.87 9.11
C ASP A 411 0.44 -18.96 7.97
N SER A 412 0.03 -17.72 8.31
CA SER A 412 -0.36 -16.71 7.33
C SER A 412 0.80 -16.26 6.44
N CYS A 413 2.01 -16.08 7.01
CA CYS A 413 3.21 -15.75 6.24
C CYS A 413 3.60 -16.90 5.29
N ASN A 414 3.49 -18.15 5.75
CA ASN A 414 3.70 -19.33 4.90
C ASN A 414 2.68 -19.38 3.75
N SER A 415 1.41 -19.09 4.03
CA SER A 415 0.36 -18.99 3.01
C SER A 415 0.64 -17.88 1.99
N ALA A 416 1.08 -16.71 2.47
CA ALA A 416 1.48 -15.60 1.61
C ALA A 416 2.67 -15.99 0.72
N SER A 417 3.69 -16.65 1.26
CA SER A 417 4.86 -17.13 0.49
C SER A 417 4.44 -18.13 -0.61
N ASN A 418 3.52 -19.05 -0.28
CA ASN A 418 2.96 -19.98 -1.27
C ASN A 418 2.19 -19.26 -2.38
N ASN A 419 1.38 -18.24 -2.05
CA ASN A 419 0.66 -17.43 -3.04
C ASN A 419 1.63 -16.69 -3.97
N LEU A 420 2.72 -16.13 -3.42
CA LEU A 420 3.78 -15.46 -4.19
C LEU A 420 4.54 -16.44 -5.09
N THR A 421 4.78 -17.67 -4.61
CA THR A 421 5.37 -18.76 -5.40
C THR A 421 4.47 -19.12 -6.59
N CYS A 422 3.15 -19.23 -6.36
CA CYS A 422 2.17 -19.48 -7.40
C CYS A 422 2.13 -18.35 -8.44
N LEU A 423 2.11 -17.09 -7.99
CA LEU A 423 2.19 -15.93 -8.88
C LEU A 423 3.45 -16.00 -9.76
N LYS A 424 4.62 -16.23 -9.17
CA LYS A 424 5.89 -16.36 -9.91
C LYS A 424 5.82 -17.43 -11.00
N ARG A 425 5.33 -18.62 -10.65
CA ARG A 425 5.17 -19.76 -11.57
C ARG A 425 4.21 -19.44 -12.70
N ASP A 426 3.10 -18.75 -12.43
CA ASP A 426 2.12 -18.39 -13.45
C ASP A 426 2.68 -17.35 -14.44
N LEU A 427 3.48 -16.39 -13.96
CA LEU A 427 4.23 -15.46 -14.82
C LEU A 427 5.23 -16.22 -15.72
N ASP A 428 5.94 -17.20 -15.16
CA ASP A 428 6.90 -18.02 -15.90
C ASP A 428 6.24 -18.90 -16.98
N HIS A 429 5.09 -19.51 -16.68
CA HIS A 429 4.32 -20.29 -17.67
C HIS A 429 3.83 -19.42 -18.84
N GLN A 430 3.33 -18.22 -18.55
CA GLN A 430 2.91 -17.27 -19.60
C GLN A 430 4.09 -16.85 -20.49
N ASN A 431 5.30 -16.76 -19.92
CA ASN A 431 6.52 -16.47 -20.67
C ASN A 431 6.99 -17.65 -21.54
N ALA A 432 6.84 -18.88 -21.06
CA ALA A 432 7.23 -20.09 -21.81
C ALA A 432 6.40 -20.25 -23.10
N GLY A 433 5.09 -19.96 -23.05
CA GLY A 433 4.22 -19.97 -24.24
C GLY A 433 4.56 -18.92 -25.31
N ARG A 434 5.28 -17.84 -24.95
CA ARG A 434 5.72 -16.78 -25.87
C ARG A 434 7.11 -17.02 -26.51
N SER A 435 7.88 -17.98 -25.98
CA SER A 435 9.29 -18.19 -26.35
C SER A 435 9.50 -18.97 -27.66
N THR A 436 8.46 -19.29 -28.42
CA THR A 436 8.56 -19.97 -29.73
C THR A 436 8.89 -19.02 -30.90
N SER A 437 9.01 -17.70 -30.67
CA SER A 437 9.49 -16.76 -31.68
C SER A 437 10.93 -16.32 -31.38
N ASN A 438 11.84 -16.48 -32.34
CA ASN A 438 13.28 -16.15 -32.25
C ASN A 438 13.58 -14.63 -32.13
N ASN A 439 12.68 -13.82 -31.55
CA ASN A 439 12.88 -12.39 -31.41
C ASN A 439 13.56 -12.04 -30.09
N VAL A 440 14.83 -11.66 -30.18
CA VAL A 440 15.76 -11.27 -29.09
C VAL A 440 15.23 -10.08 -28.25
N ASN A 441 14.22 -9.34 -28.74
CA ASN A 441 13.66 -8.16 -28.08
C ASN A 441 12.32 -8.36 -27.36
N SER A 442 11.81 -9.59 -27.22
CA SER A 442 10.56 -9.80 -26.48
C SER A 442 10.80 -9.76 -24.96
N LYS A 443 10.52 -8.61 -24.34
CA LYS A 443 10.58 -8.47 -22.88
C LYS A 443 9.54 -9.42 -22.24
N LYS A 444 9.95 -10.12 -21.17
CA LYS A 444 9.12 -11.10 -20.45
C LYS A 444 8.20 -10.41 -19.44
N LYS A 445 7.06 -11.03 -19.15
CA LYS A 445 6.21 -10.64 -18.03
C LYS A 445 6.99 -10.82 -16.73
N SER A 446 7.04 -9.82 -15.87
CA SER A 446 7.88 -9.85 -14.67
C SER A 446 7.30 -8.98 -13.55
N VAL A 447 7.62 -9.34 -12.30
CA VAL A 447 7.41 -8.50 -11.12
C VAL A 447 8.53 -7.45 -11.08
N PHE A 448 8.17 -6.20 -10.81
CA PHE A 448 9.15 -5.10 -10.77
C PHE A 448 9.15 -4.31 -9.45
N GLY A 449 8.20 -4.57 -8.55
CA GLY A 449 8.18 -3.90 -7.26
C GLY A 449 7.13 -4.43 -6.30
N CYS A 450 7.31 -4.15 -5.01
CA CYS A 450 6.32 -4.37 -3.97
C CYS A 450 6.32 -3.23 -2.93
N ILE A 451 5.12 -2.87 -2.48
CA ILE A 451 4.87 -2.00 -1.34
C ILE A 451 4.13 -2.82 -0.28
N MET A 452 4.62 -2.82 0.94
CA MET A 452 4.06 -3.60 2.05
C MET A 452 3.56 -2.70 3.17
N PHE A 453 2.43 -3.08 3.77
CA PHE A 453 1.88 -2.46 4.98
C PHE A 453 1.72 -3.57 6.02
N SER A 454 2.42 -3.46 7.15
CA SER A 454 2.43 -4.51 8.18
C SER A 454 2.04 -3.94 9.54
N CYS A 455 1.27 -4.69 10.32
CA CYS A 455 0.89 -4.27 11.66
C CYS A 455 2.12 -4.20 12.57
N CYS A 456 2.30 -3.07 13.26
CA CYS A 456 3.37 -2.90 14.26
C CYS A 456 3.32 -3.95 15.39
N GLY A 457 2.14 -4.43 15.77
CA GLY A 457 1.98 -5.42 16.85
C GLY A 457 2.47 -6.84 16.49
N ARG A 458 2.79 -7.13 15.23
CA ARG A 458 3.23 -8.48 14.81
C ARG A 458 4.67 -8.79 15.20
N GLY A 459 5.56 -7.79 15.21
CA GLY A 459 6.98 -7.97 15.52
C GLY A 459 7.24 -8.40 16.97
N GLU A 460 6.38 -7.96 17.91
CA GLU A 460 6.53 -8.23 19.34
C GLU A 460 6.48 -9.73 19.68
N PHE A 461 5.70 -10.52 18.93
CA PHE A 461 5.54 -11.95 19.19
C PHE A 461 6.77 -12.78 18.84
N PHE A 462 7.62 -12.31 17.93
CA PHE A 462 8.68 -13.15 17.34
C PHE A 462 10.08 -12.70 17.71
N LEU A 463 10.27 -11.46 18.18
CA LEU A 463 11.59 -10.86 18.37
C LEU A 463 12.48 -11.03 17.11
N GLN A 464 11.85 -11.12 15.93
CA GLN A 464 12.47 -11.35 14.64
C GLN A 464 11.95 -10.31 13.66
N PRO A 465 12.80 -9.39 13.16
CA PRO A 465 12.36 -8.32 12.28
C PRO A 465 11.77 -8.87 10.95
N ILE A 466 12.46 -9.84 10.35
CA ILE A 466 12.29 -10.15 8.92
C ILE A 466 11.04 -11.00 8.60
N LEU A 467 10.25 -11.44 9.60
CA LEU A 467 9.21 -12.47 9.38
C LEU A 467 8.15 -12.04 8.34
N ASP A 468 7.70 -10.79 8.40
CA ASP A 468 6.71 -10.27 7.46
C ASP A 468 7.33 -9.90 6.11
N CYS A 469 8.64 -9.67 6.03
CA CYS A 469 9.32 -9.35 4.77
C CYS A 469 9.74 -10.60 3.99
N SER A 470 9.96 -11.73 4.68
CA SER A 470 10.51 -12.96 4.09
C SER A 470 9.67 -13.52 2.93
N PRO A 471 8.31 -13.52 2.96
CA PRO A 471 7.53 -14.08 1.87
C PRO A 471 7.83 -13.43 0.52
N PHE A 472 8.06 -12.10 0.50
CA PHE A 472 8.40 -11.40 -0.73
C PHE A 472 9.88 -11.54 -1.08
N MET A 473 10.78 -11.29 -0.12
CA MET A 473 12.23 -11.25 -0.34
C MET A 473 12.78 -12.58 -0.85
N GLU A 474 12.26 -13.71 -0.37
CA GLU A 474 12.68 -15.05 -0.81
C GLU A 474 12.13 -15.40 -2.21
N ASN A 475 10.91 -14.98 -2.53
CA ASN A 475 10.28 -15.28 -3.82
C ASN A 475 10.81 -14.39 -4.96
N PHE A 476 11.10 -13.12 -4.67
CA PHE A 476 11.50 -12.11 -5.65
C PHE A 476 12.80 -11.39 -5.24
N PRO A 477 13.93 -12.13 -5.12
CA PRO A 477 15.19 -11.55 -4.68
C PRO A 477 15.69 -10.48 -5.65
N GLY A 478 16.14 -9.34 -5.10
CA GLY A 478 16.68 -8.21 -5.87
C GLY A 478 15.63 -7.33 -6.56
N ILE A 479 14.33 -7.60 -6.37
CA ILE A 479 13.26 -6.70 -6.81
C ILE A 479 13.05 -5.61 -5.75
N THR A 480 12.78 -4.38 -6.20
CA THR A 480 12.52 -3.25 -5.30
C THR A 480 11.41 -3.58 -4.31
N PHE A 481 11.71 -3.39 -3.03
CA PHE A 481 10.82 -3.64 -1.91
C PHE A 481 10.86 -2.46 -0.95
N SER A 482 9.70 -2.09 -0.42
CA SER A 482 9.57 -1.04 0.59
C SER A 482 8.28 -1.24 1.37
N GLY A 483 8.22 -0.71 2.59
CA GLY A 483 6.97 -0.66 3.31
C GLY A 483 7.07 0.00 4.67
N THR A 484 5.94 0.00 5.35
CA THR A 484 5.73 0.68 6.63
C THR A 484 5.09 -0.24 7.65
N PHE A 485 5.37 0.06 8.91
CA PHE A 485 4.56 -0.41 10.02
C PHE A 485 3.36 0.52 10.21
N SER A 486 2.18 -0.08 10.16
CA SER A 486 0.86 0.55 10.19
C SER A 486 0.10 0.14 11.46
N ALA A 487 -0.86 0.97 11.85
CA ALA A 487 -1.84 0.66 12.90
C ALA A 487 -3.18 0.16 12.32
N ALA A 488 -3.40 0.33 11.02
CA ALA A 488 -4.61 -0.10 10.34
C ALA A 488 -4.31 -0.47 8.89
N GLU A 489 -4.24 -1.76 8.59
CA GLU A 489 -3.93 -2.23 7.24
C GLU A 489 -5.20 -2.23 6.37
N ILE A 490 -5.13 -1.48 5.26
CA ILE A 490 -6.21 -1.44 4.29
C ILE A 490 -5.89 -2.44 3.19
N ALA A 491 -6.81 -3.37 2.94
CA ALA A 491 -6.78 -4.23 1.77
C ALA A 491 -8.20 -4.69 1.46
N ARG A 492 -8.66 -4.48 0.23
CA ARG A 492 -9.92 -5.06 -0.23
C ARG A 492 -9.73 -6.57 -0.39
N GLY A 493 -10.38 -7.35 0.48
CA GLY A 493 -10.40 -8.80 0.42
C GLY A 493 -11.00 -9.32 -0.88
N ASP A 494 -10.62 -10.56 -1.23
CA ASP A 494 -11.07 -11.34 -2.41
C ASP A 494 -10.28 -11.13 -3.73
N LEU A 495 -9.00 -10.78 -3.64
CA LEU A 495 -8.13 -10.58 -4.83
C LEU A 495 -7.04 -11.65 -5.03
N SER A 496 -6.88 -12.61 -4.13
CA SER A 496 -5.93 -13.72 -4.36
C SER A 496 -6.66 -14.85 -5.09
N PRO A 497 -6.37 -15.12 -6.38
CA PRO A 497 -6.87 -16.31 -7.06
C PRO A 497 -6.27 -17.61 -6.51
N TYR A 498 -5.37 -17.53 -5.52
CA TYR A 498 -4.61 -18.64 -4.96
C TYR A 498 -5.00 -18.99 -3.50
N GLY A 499 -5.93 -18.25 -2.89
CA GLY A 499 -6.49 -18.59 -1.58
C GLY A 499 -7.51 -19.74 -1.64
N PRO A 500 -7.75 -20.46 -0.53
CA PRO A 500 -8.82 -21.45 -0.49
C PRO A 500 -10.16 -20.76 -0.76
N VAL A 501 -10.84 -21.18 -1.83
CA VAL A 501 -12.22 -20.77 -2.13
C VAL A 501 -13.11 -21.34 -1.03
N SER A 502 -13.63 -20.47 -0.16
CA SER A 502 -14.72 -20.86 0.73
C SER A 502 -15.98 -20.97 -0.14
N GLU A 503 -16.30 -22.20 -0.56
CA GLU A 503 -17.62 -22.53 -1.05
C GLU A 503 -18.61 -22.29 0.12
N GLU A 504 -19.61 -21.43 -0.14
CA GLU A 504 -20.73 -21.04 0.75
C GLU A 504 -20.60 -19.71 1.51
N HIS A 505 -21.67 -18.93 1.37
CA HIS A 505 -21.90 -17.52 1.71
C HIS A 505 -21.42 -16.52 0.66
N SER A 506 -22.33 -15.65 0.20
CA SER A 506 -22.01 -14.44 -0.55
C SER A 506 -20.86 -13.72 0.16
N SER A 507 -19.65 -13.78 -0.43
CA SER A 507 -18.38 -13.63 0.27
C SER A 507 -18.41 -12.45 1.24
N LEU A 508 -18.30 -12.71 2.54
CA LEU A 508 -18.14 -11.67 3.56
C LEU A 508 -16.87 -10.88 3.22
N ARG A 509 -17.01 -9.60 2.86
CA ARG A 509 -15.87 -8.78 2.44
C ARG A 509 -15.28 -8.03 3.63
N CYS A 510 -13.99 -8.18 3.87
CA CYS A 510 -13.24 -7.35 4.80
C CYS A 510 -12.33 -6.40 4.01
N CYS A 511 -12.26 -5.13 4.41
CA CYS A 511 -11.43 -4.12 3.76
C CYS A 511 -10.44 -3.43 4.71
N LEU A 512 -10.65 -3.58 6.02
CA LEU A 512 -9.83 -3.04 7.08
C LEU A 512 -9.42 -4.20 7.98
N HIS A 513 -8.15 -4.55 7.92
CA HIS A 513 -7.59 -5.68 8.63
C HIS A 513 -6.90 -5.21 9.92
N VAL A 514 -6.75 -6.14 10.85
CA VAL A 514 -6.05 -5.92 12.12
C VAL A 514 -5.02 -7.02 12.29
N TYR A 515 -3.88 -6.68 12.90
CA TYR A 515 -2.77 -7.63 13.10
C TYR A 515 -2.38 -8.37 11.81
N SER A 516 -2.33 -7.66 10.68
CA SER A 516 -2.11 -8.28 9.37
C SER A 516 -0.91 -7.69 8.63
N THR A 517 -0.52 -8.36 7.54
CA THR A 517 0.44 -7.82 6.57
C THR A 517 -0.17 -7.87 5.18
N VAL A 518 -0.12 -6.75 4.47
CA VAL A 518 -0.63 -6.56 3.10
C VAL A 518 0.55 -6.35 2.16
N TYR A 519 0.64 -7.18 1.12
CA TYR A 519 1.62 -7.05 0.05
C TYR A 519 0.93 -6.56 -1.22
N LEU A 520 1.24 -5.35 -1.65
CA LEU A 520 0.90 -4.86 -2.99
C LEU A 520 2.07 -5.20 -3.92
N ILE A 521 1.87 -6.12 -4.85
CA ILE A 521 2.89 -6.51 -5.83
C ILE A 521 2.54 -5.91 -7.20
N MET A 522 3.52 -5.32 -7.88
CA MET A 522 3.34 -4.83 -9.25
C MET A 522 4.07 -5.71 -10.25
N SER A 523 3.35 -6.09 -11.30
CA SER A 523 3.90 -6.84 -12.44
C SER A 523 3.61 -6.12 -13.75
N TYR A 524 4.43 -6.38 -14.76
CA TYR A 524 4.31 -5.78 -16.07
C TYR A 524 4.27 -6.83 -17.17
N THR A 525 3.32 -6.68 -18.09
CA THR A 525 3.21 -7.44 -19.33
C THR A 525 3.59 -6.54 -20.50
N PRO A 526 4.72 -6.75 -21.17
CA PRO A 526 5.10 -5.95 -22.33
C PRO A 526 4.09 -6.09 -23.48
N ALA A 527 3.91 -5.01 -24.24
CA ALA A 527 3.05 -5.00 -25.42
C ALA A 527 3.49 -6.07 -26.42
N SER A 528 2.53 -6.74 -27.04
CA SER A 528 2.82 -7.61 -28.19
C SER A 528 3.42 -6.77 -29.32
N PRO A 529 4.49 -7.23 -29.99
CA PRO A 529 4.98 -6.56 -31.18
C PRO A 529 3.83 -6.47 -32.18
N SER A 530 3.50 -5.26 -32.61
CA SER A 530 2.51 -5.02 -33.66
C SER A 530 2.93 -5.82 -34.90
N THR A 531 2.09 -6.77 -35.32
CA THR A 531 2.21 -7.49 -36.59
C THR A 531 2.02 -6.56 -37.77
#